data_AF-A0A956N101-F1
#
_entry.id   AF-A0A956N101-F1
#
_cell.length_a   1.000
_cell.length_b   1.000
_cell.length_c   1.000
_cell.angle_alpha   90.00
_cell.angle_beta   90.00
_cell.angle_gamma   90.00
#
_symmetry.space_group_name_H-M   'P 1'
#
loop_
_entity.id
_entity.type
_entity.pdbx_description
1 polymer ?
#
loop_
_entity_poly.entity_id
_entity_poly.type
_entity_poly.pdbx_seq_one_letter_code
_entity_poly.pdbx_strand_id
1 'polypeptide(L)'
;MSRKIRKNILVGYGNQGLYGSGGGVDIYSTTNNTGSGPTVLVNPGQYVIYDPTTNKTINTATWTKSTNGRWAIGVGVDEKGVGYSTALRKSFGEVVFGHNIKSVRVEQPSCGLVDVKDVFVKGCISSDESYSFNLGVSDGRTMGKFAFNSFPFETFTVTIPGNMCASCGDDINCSQIVDAVIKQMKPQTDASRLKNLKRGARNPLKKDFDIVPLYSSSYSFALNMSNSNSCSTCDQVEALKAISIDGNTVTFVNGFTGTATSLGQLESVVNQINTALNGKGSAVLVEKVGSCCNLALEINTCLPVGNITKGDNSTISPTTTNPFTAITTEADSVFCDASGTTFTPTCGFRIIAKAIKFEDACIFNPNPNPFPMRRIHVFGSTEAGNFPFYVKDKQNASWPRGLGVYWALEDYKSDNGGSGREHNGYNSKYGELGLPGDNDRVNAIAVNPKQSYVSVAIEQATPNVPAEHIGYMNILNGTTVLLIPNGDSTTKSALQTAINNYITSGENAKLPSVTI
;
A
#
# COMPACT_ATOMS: atom_id res chain seq x y z
N MET A 1 12.15 20.67 18.90
CA MET A 1 11.51 19.37 19.20
C MET A 1 10.04 19.46 18.80
N SER A 2 9.60 18.79 17.74
CA SER A 2 8.16 18.77 17.40
C SER A 2 7.42 18.06 18.53
N ARG A 3 6.35 18.67 19.05
CA ARG A 3 5.42 18.04 19.99
C ARG A 3 5.03 16.66 19.41
N LYS A 4 5.54 15.57 19.99
CA LYS A 4 5.02 14.22 19.71
C LYS A 4 3.55 14.24 20.14
N ILE A 5 2.63 14.15 19.19
CA ILE A 5 1.23 13.88 19.50
C ILE A 5 1.20 12.49 20.15
N ARG A 6 0.69 12.41 21.38
CA ARG A 6 0.53 11.12 22.09
C ARG A 6 -0.59 10.34 21.40
N LYS A 7 -0.25 9.19 20.82
CA LYS A 7 -1.17 8.36 20.01
C LYS A 7 -1.44 7.05 20.75
N ASN A 8 -2.71 6.76 20.99
CA ASN A 8 -3.17 5.51 21.58
C ASN A 8 -3.91 4.69 20.53
N ILE A 9 -3.33 3.56 20.13
CA ILE A 9 -3.94 2.63 19.17
C ILE A 9 -4.75 1.55 19.91
N LEU A 10 -5.98 1.33 19.47
CA LEU A 10 -6.88 0.26 19.90
C LEU A 10 -7.17 -0.60 18.67
N VAL A 11 -7.03 -1.92 18.78
CA VAL A 11 -7.14 -2.83 17.63
C VAL A 11 -8.25 -3.82 17.88
N GLY A 12 -9.26 -3.81 17.01
CA GLY A 12 -10.34 -4.80 17.04
C GLY A 12 -10.03 -6.02 16.20
N TYR A 13 -10.64 -7.16 16.53
CA TYR A 13 -10.61 -8.35 15.70
C TYR A 13 -11.77 -9.31 16.01
N GLY A 14 -12.03 -10.24 15.08
CA GLY A 14 -13.01 -11.31 15.25
C GLY A 14 -14.44 -10.97 14.85
N ASN A 15 -14.72 -9.79 14.27
CA ASN A 15 -16.06 -9.41 13.81
C ASN A 15 -17.14 -9.45 14.90
N GLN A 16 -16.77 -8.98 16.10
CA GLN A 16 -17.54 -9.17 17.34
C GLN A 16 -18.51 -8.02 17.69
N GLY A 17 -18.50 -6.91 16.95
CA GLY A 17 -19.34 -5.76 17.25
C GLY A 17 -18.90 -4.99 18.53
N LEU A 18 -19.84 -4.24 19.11
CA LEU A 18 -19.64 -3.53 20.38
C LEU A 18 -20.19 -4.34 21.55
N TYR A 19 -19.37 -4.54 22.58
CA TYR A 19 -19.79 -5.21 23.81
C TYR A 19 -20.87 -4.40 24.53
N GLY A 20 -21.97 -5.06 24.90
CA GLY A 20 -23.03 -4.49 25.73
C GLY A 20 -23.65 -3.21 25.16
N SER A 21 -23.82 -3.12 23.83
CA SER A 21 -24.32 -1.93 23.12
C SER A 21 -25.70 -1.42 23.58
N GLY A 22 -26.51 -2.28 24.21
CA GLY A 22 -27.78 -1.91 24.86
C GLY A 22 -27.64 -1.12 26.16
N GLY A 23 -26.42 -1.01 26.71
CA GLY A 23 -26.10 -0.29 27.93
C GLY A 23 -26.36 -1.08 29.23
N GLY A 24 -25.80 -0.59 30.33
CA GLY A 24 -26.04 -1.07 31.70
C GLY A 24 -25.35 -2.37 32.08
N VAL A 25 -24.50 -2.93 31.22
CA VAL A 25 -23.78 -4.20 31.47
C VAL A 25 -22.44 -3.90 32.14
N ASP A 26 -22.07 -4.66 33.16
CA ASP A 26 -20.76 -4.54 33.81
C ASP A 26 -19.63 -4.96 32.87
N ILE A 27 -18.51 -4.22 32.88
CA ILE A 27 -17.32 -4.57 32.06
C ILE A 27 -16.28 -5.39 32.83
N TYR A 28 -16.42 -5.47 34.15
CA TYR A 28 -15.59 -6.26 35.05
C TYR A 28 -16.47 -7.20 35.89
N SER A 29 -16.01 -8.43 36.11
CA SER A 29 -16.64 -9.35 37.04
C SER A 29 -16.32 -8.98 38.49
N THR A 30 -17.32 -8.99 39.36
CA THR A 30 -17.15 -8.85 40.83
C THR A 30 -16.88 -10.18 41.53
N THR A 31 -17.00 -11.32 40.84
CA THR A 31 -16.79 -12.66 41.40
C THR A 31 -15.41 -13.19 41.01
N ASN A 32 -14.42 -12.96 41.86
CA ASN A 32 -13.14 -13.66 41.78
C ASN A 32 -13.08 -14.77 42.83
N ASN A 33 -13.38 -16.01 42.43
CA ASN A 33 -13.17 -17.20 43.28
C ASN A 33 -11.71 -17.67 43.33
N THR A 34 -10.76 -16.92 42.76
CA THR A 34 -9.36 -17.37 42.56
C THR A 34 -8.29 -16.41 43.09
N GLY A 35 -8.66 -15.35 43.81
CA GLY A 35 -7.69 -14.40 44.40
C GLY A 35 -6.85 -13.60 43.38
N SER A 36 -7.15 -13.71 42.08
CA SER A 36 -6.61 -12.84 41.02
C SER A 36 -7.51 -11.62 40.87
N GLY A 37 -7.00 -10.48 40.37
CA GLY A 37 -7.74 -9.22 40.22
C GLY A 37 -8.99 -9.29 39.32
N PRO A 38 -9.79 -8.22 39.20
CA PRO A 38 -11.08 -8.23 38.49
C PRO A 38 -10.93 -8.76 37.04
N THR A 39 -11.75 -9.75 36.68
CA THR A 39 -11.73 -10.35 35.34
C THR A 39 -12.49 -9.45 34.36
N VAL A 40 -11.88 -9.13 33.22
CA VAL A 40 -12.52 -8.33 32.15
C VAL A 40 -13.55 -9.20 31.42
N LEU A 41 -14.79 -8.72 31.32
CA LEU A 41 -15.91 -9.44 30.68
C LEU A 41 -15.98 -9.23 29.16
N VAL A 42 -15.19 -8.29 28.64
CA VAL A 42 -15.11 -7.96 27.21
C VAL A 42 -14.18 -8.95 26.53
N ASN A 43 -14.60 -9.55 25.42
CA ASN A 43 -13.77 -10.51 24.70
C ASN A 43 -12.49 -9.85 24.11
N PRO A 44 -11.40 -10.61 23.94
CA PRO A 44 -10.21 -10.10 23.27
C PRO A 44 -10.55 -9.56 21.87
N GLY A 45 -10.10 -8.35 21.55
CA GLY A 45 -10.38 -7.69 20.28
C GLY A 45 -11.77 -7.08 20.14
N GLN A 46 -12.64 -7.19 21.16
CA GLN A 46 -13.96 -6.58 21.15
C GLN A 46 -13.93 -5.17 21.75
N TYR A 47 -14.54 -4.21 21.08
CA TYR A 47 -14.63 -2.83 21.55
C TYR A 47 -15.75 -2.68 22.59
N VAL A 48 -15.55 -1.78 23.55
CA VAL A 48 -16.54 -1.40 24.57
C VAL A 48 -16.57 0.11 24.75
N ILE A 49 -17.78 0.68 24.87
CA ILE A 49 -18.02 2.08 25.23
C ILE A 49 -18.76 2.08 26.56
N TYR A 50 -18.20 2.76 27.56
CA TYR A 50 -18.69 2.66 28.94
C TYR A 50 -18.54 3.98 29.70
N ASP A 51 -19.28 4.08 30.81
CA ASP A 51 -19.13 5.17 31.77
C ASP A 51 -17.97 4.85 32.71
N PRO A 52 -16.89 5.66 32.72
CA PRO A 52 -15.72 5.40 33.58
C PRO A 52 -16.00 5.53 35.08
N THR A 53 -17.16 6.07 35.47
CA THR A 53 -17.55 6.22 36.89
C THR A 53 -18.21 4.96 37.42
N THR A 54 -19.12 4.37 36.63
CA THR A 54 -19.90 3.20 37.02
C THR A 54 -19.28 1.89 36.52
N ASN A 55 -18.34 1.94 35.58
CA ASN A 55 -17.78 0.80 34.86
C ASN A 55 -18.85 -0.06 34.14
N LYS A 56 -19.94 0.58 33.71
CA LYS A 56 -21.02 -0.06 32.95
C LYS A 56 -21.07 0.46 31.53
N THR A 57 -21.48 -0.40 30.59
CA THR A 57 -21.64 -0.03 29.19
C THR A 57 -22.69 1.07 29.00
N ILE A 58 -22.50 1.91 28.00
CA ILE A 58 -23.46 2.96 27.63
C ILE A 58 -24.34 2.43 26.49
N ASN A 59 -25.63 2.74 26.51
CA ASN A 59 -26.52 2.43 25.40
C ASN A 59 -26.15 3.31 24.20
N THR A 60 -25.57 2.71 23.15
CA THR A 60 -25.03 3.44 22.00
C THR A 60 -26.11 4.00 21.06
N ALA A 61 -27.35 3.52 21.17
CA ALA A 61 -28.47 4.05 20.40
C ALA A 61 -28.96 5.40 20.94
N THR A 62 -28.80 5.65 22.24
CA THR A 62 -29.18 6.91 22.91
C THR A 62 -27.96 7.71 23.38
N TRP A 63 -26.77 7.34 22.93
CA TRP A 63 -25.52 7.94 23.37
C TRP A 63 -25.29 9.31 22.73
N THR A 64 -25.38 10.37 23.54
CA THR A 64 -25.24 11.76 23.09
C THR A 64 -24.32 12.56 23.99
N LYS A 65 -23.82 13.71 23.51
CA LYS A 65 -22.98 14.63 24.31
C LYS A 65 -23.70 15.17 25.54
N SER A 66 -25.02 15.37 25.46
CA SER A 66 -25.84 15.88 26.55
C SER A 66 -26.08 14.86 27.66
N THR A 67 -26.23 13.57 27.31
CA THR A 67 -26.46 12.50 28.31
C THR A 67 -25.16 11.96 28.87
N ASN A 68 -24.07 12.00 28.09
CA ASN A 68 -22.79 11.41 28.43
C ASN A 68 -21.64 12.35 28.04
N GLY A 69 -21.49 13.44 28.80
CA GLY A 69 -20.39 14.41 28.60
C GLY A 69 -18.99 13.83 28.88
N ARG A 70 -18.93 12.70 29.59
CA ARG A 70 -17.72 11.92 29.89
C ARG A 70 -17.98 10.44 29.60
N TRP A 71 -17.06 9.78 28.91
CA TRP A 71 -17.13 8.35 28.57
C TRP A 71 -15.73 7.78 28.34
N ALA A 72 -15.61 6.47 28.21
CA ALA A 72 -14.37 5.80 27.82
C ALA A 72 -14.63 4.78 26.72
N ILE A 73 -13.65 4.60 25.83
CA ILE A 73 -13.63 3.48 24.88
C ILE A 73 -12.40 2.63 25.14
N GLY A 74 -12.58 1.32 25.09
CA GLY A 74 -11.49 0.37 25.21
C GLY A 74 -11.69 -0.84 24.33
N VAL A 75 -10.66 -1.68 24.29
CA VAL A 75 -10.67 -2.99 23.64
C VAL A 75 -10.13 -4.04 24.59
N GLY A 76 -10.77 -5.20 24.63
CA GLY A 76 -10.29 -6.35 25.40
C GLY A 76 -8.95 -6.82 24.86
N VAL A 77 -7.98 -7.07 25.75
CA VAL A 77 -6.68 -7.63 25.38
C VAL A 77 -6.32 -8.79 26.29
N ASP A 78 -5.74 -9.82 25.70
CA ASP A 78 -5.18 -10.97 26.39
C ASP A 78 -3.66 -10.80 26.48
N GLU A 79 -3.20 -10.12 27.52
CA GLU A 79 -1.77 -9.85 27.73
C GLU A 79 -1.00 -11.11 28.14
N LYS A 80 -1.70 -12.15 28.59
CA LYS A 80 -1.09 -13.39 29.13
C LYS A 80 -1.23 -14.59 28.21
N GLY A 81 -1.91 -14.44 27.06
CA GLY A 81 -2.17 -15.54 26.12
C GLY A 81 -3.05 -16.65 26.69
N VAL A 82 -3.94 -16.34 27.64
CA VAL A 82 -4.77 -17.32 28.36
C VAL A 82 -6.09 -17.64 27.64
N GLY A 83 -6.39 -16.97 26.52
CA GLY A 83 -7.59 -17.17 25.70
C GLY A 83 -8.79 -16.30 26.09
N TYR A 84 -8.63 -15.39 27.07
CA TYR A 84 -9.64 -14.41 27.48
C TYR A 84 -8.97 -13.08 27.85
N SER A 85 -9.74 -11.99 27.87
CA SER A 85 -9.16 -10.67 28.15
C SER A 85 -8.69 -10.58 29.59
N THR A 86 -7.42 -10.20 29.78
CA THR A 86 -6.85 -9.94 31.10
C THR A 86 -6.85 -8.45 31.42
N ALA A 87 -6.94 -7.58 30.41
CA ALA A 87 -6.99 -6.13 30.58
C ALA A 87 -7.85 -5.44 29.51
N LEU A 88 -8.15 -4.16 29.75
CA LEU A 88 -8.73 -3.26 28.76
C LEU A 88 -7.67 -2.24 28.33
N ARG A 89 -7.31 -2.24 27.05
CA ARG A 89 -6.56 -1.12 26.44
C ARG A 89 -7.54 0.04 26.22
N LYS A 90 -7.24 1.20 26.80
CA LYS A 90 -8.15 2.37 26.80
C LYS A 90 -7.69 3.48 25.85
N SER A 91 -8.63 4.37 25.51
CA SER A 91 -8.38 5.60 24.76
C SER A 91 -7.31 6.49 25.39
N PHE A 92 -6.78 7.44 24.61
CA PHE A 92 -5.85 8.46 25.11
C PHE A 92 -6.44 9.19 26.32
N GLY A 93 -5.69 9.27 27.42
CA GLY A 93 -6.16 9.88 28.67
C GLY A 93 -7.17 9.04 29.46
N GLU A 94 -7.39 7.78 29.05
CA GLU A 94 -8.33 6.78 29.57
C GLU A 94 -9.82 7.16 29.50
N VAL A 95 -10.10 8.45 29.38
CA VAL A 95 -11.41 9.06 29.38
C VAL A 95 -11.48 10.09 28.26
N VAL A 96 -12.61 10.09 27.58
CA VAL A 96 -12.97 11.08 26.57
C VAL A 96 -13.97 12.07 27.17
N PHE A 97 -13.67 13.35 26.99
CA PHE A 97 -14.56 14.45 27.33
C PHE A 97 -15.21 14.95 26.04
N GLY A 98 -16.54 14.81 25.93
CA GLY A 98 -17.29 15.02 24.69
C GLY A 98 -17.12 16.41 24.07
N HIS A 99 -17.05 17.44 24.91
CA HIS A 99 -16.84 18.83 24.48
C HIS A 99 -15.39 19.13 24.06
N ASN A 100 -14.46 18.20 24.32
CA ASN A 100 -13.04 18.35 24.02
C ASN A 100 -12.60 17.48 22.84
N ILE A 101 -13.55 16.84 22.14
CA ILE A 101 -13.28 16.18 20.86
C ILE A 101 -13.14 17.27 19.81
N LYS A 102 -11.96 17.34 19.19
CA LYS A 102 -11.64 18.34 18.17
C LYS A 102 -11.99 17.86 16.77
N SER A 103 -11.72 16.59 16.49
CA SER A 103 -12.03 15.99 15.20
C SER A 103 -12.18 14.49 15.32
N VAL A 104 -12.96 13.92 14.40
CA VAL A 104 -13.00 12.49 14.13
C VAL A 104 -12.72 12.32 12.64
N ARG A 105 -11.68 11.57 12.30
CA ARG A 105 -11.27 11.31 10.92
C ARG A 105 -11.27 9.81 10.66
N VAL A 106 -11.79 9.42 9.50
CA VAL A 106 -11.79 8.04 9.06
C VAL A 106 -10.93 7.91 7.82
N GLU A 107 -10.05 6.91 7.82
CA GLU A 107 -9.24 6.56 6.67
C GLU A 107 -9.50 5.10 6.30
N GLN A 108 -10.08 4.92 5.12
CA GLN A 108 -10.31 3.62 4.51
C GLN A 108 -8.97 3.06 3.97
N PRO A 109 -8.76 1.74 4.05
CA PRO A 109 -7.61 1.12 3.42
C PRO A 109 -7.71 1.29 1.90
N SER A 110 -6.60 1.60 1.27
CA SER A 110 -6.53 1.74 -0.18
C SER A 110 -5.24 1.13 -0.72
N CYS A 111 -5.33 0.52 -1.89
CA CYS A 111 -4.18 0.01 -2.60
C CYS A 111 -3.34 1.15 -3.18
N GLY A 112 -2.03 1.03 -3.05
CA GLY A 112 -1.07 1.87 -3.75
C GLY A 112 -0.93 1.43 -5.20
N LEU A 113 -0.66 2.37 -6.09
CA LEU A 113 -0.36 2.12 -7.49
C LEU A 113 1.15 2.20 -7.71
N VAL A 114 1.67 1.37 -8.61
CA VAL A 114 3.04 1.48 -9.11
C VAL A 114 3.13 2.55 -10.18
N ASP A 115 4.31 3.15 -10.34
CA ASP A 115 4.55 4.10 -11.42
C ASP A 115 4.67 3.38 -12.77
N VAL A 116 4.01 3.91 -13.80
CA VAL A 116 4.09 3.42 -15.18
C VAL A 116 4.28 4.61 -16.11
N LYS A 117 5.37 4.61 -16.86
CA LYS A 117 5.69 5.66 -17.83
C LYS A 117 5.81 5.08 -19.23
N ASP A 118 5.23 5.78 -20.20
CA ASP A 118 5.41 5.53 -21.61
C ASP A 118 6.45 6.51 -22.15
N VAL A 119 7.48 6.00 -22.80
CA VAL A 119 8.55 6.80 -23.40
C VAL A 119 8.44 6.66 -24.91
N PHE A 120 8.13 7.76 -25.57
CA PHE A 120 7.95 7.84 -27.02
C PHE A 120 9.16 8.47 -27.67
N VAL A 121 9.46 8.07 -28.90
CA VAL A 121 10.44 8.77 -29.73
C VAL A 121 9.78 9.99 -30.37
N LYS A 122 10.42 11.15 -30.25
CA LYS A 122 10.02 12.44 -30.82
C LYS A 122 11.03 12.87 -31.89
N GLY A 123 10.52 13.18 -33.09
CA GLY A 123 11.33 13.70 -34.19
C GLY A 123 12.10 12.64 -34.96
N CYS A 124 12.97 13.09 -35.86
CA CYS A 124 13.86 12.23 -36.64
C CYS A 124 15.08 11.87 -35.82
N ILE A 125 15.48 10.60 -35.89
CA ILE A 125 16.70 10.08 -35.29
C ILE A 125 17.71 9.86 -36.43
N SER A 126 18.92 10.39 -36.27
CA SER A 126 20.02 10.23 -37.22
C SER A 126 20.72 8.89 -37.02
N SER A 127 21.14 8.27 -38.12
CA SER A 127 22.04 7.11 -38.09
C SER A 127 23.44 7.51 -37.61
N ASP A 128 24.17 6.59 -36.97
CA ASP A 128 25.50 6.78 -36.37
C ASP A 128 25.60 7.81 -35.24
N GLU A 129 24.47 8.34 -34.75
CA GLU A 129 24.42 9.11 -33.52
C GLU A 129 24.21 8.22 -32.30
N SER A 130 24.82 8.65 -31.18
CA SER A 130 24.60 8.06 -29.86
C SER A 130 23.57 8.87 -29.10
N TYR A 131 22.49 8.20 -28.68
CA TYR A 131 21.47 8.79 -27.83
C TYR A 131 21.58 8.26 -26.42
N SER A 132 21.59 9.16 -25.44
CA SER A 132 21.71 8.80 -24.03
C SER A 132 20.54 9.34 -23.22
N PHE A 133 20.05 8.51 -22.30
CA PHE A 133 19.07 8.91 -21.31
C PHE A 133 19.38 8.31 -19.95
N ASN A 134 18.91 8.99 -18.92
CA ASN A 134 19.04 8.57 -17.54
C ASN A 134 17.72 7.98 -17.07
N LEU A 135 17.79 6.81 -16.45
CA LEU A 135 16.67 6.20 -15.75
C LEU A 135 17.04 6.01 -14.29
N GLY A 136 16.22 6.57 -13.40
CA GLY A 136 16.32 6.40 -11.96
C GLY A 136 15.05 5.80 -11.37
N VAL A 137 15.20 5.07 -10.28
CA VAL A 137 14.07 4.64 -9.44
C VAL A 137 14.27 5.18 -8.04
N SER A 138 13.30 5.94 -7.56
CA SER A 138 13.26 6.40 -6.17
C SER A 138 12.27 5.56 -5.37
N ASP A 139 12.76 5.03 -4.27
CA ASP A 139 12.04 4.29 -3.22
C ASP A 139 12.51 4.83 -1.85
N GLY A 140 11.93 4.40 -0.72
CA GLY A 140 12.41 4.97 0.55
C GLY A 140 13.75 4.43 1.03
N ARG A 141 14.34 3.42 0.38
CA ARG A 141 15.74 3.04 0.64
C ARG A 141 16.71 4.02 0.01
N THR A 142 16.41 4.51 -1.18
CA THR A 142 17.17 5.52 -1.92
C THR A 142 16.89 6.91 -1.36
N MET A 143 15.63 7.28 -1.12
CA MET A 143 15.30 8.58 -0.51
C MET A 143 15.86 8.76 0.91
N GLY A 144 16.13 7.67 1.64
CA GLY A 144 16.82 7.73 2.94
C GLY A 144 18.34 7.90 2.85
N LYS A 145 18.95 7.73 1.66
CA LYS A 145 20.40 7.77 1.44
C LYS A 145 20.87 8.97 0.63
N PHE A 146 20.01 9.48 -0.26
CA PHE A 146 20.32 10.58 -1.15
C PHE A 146 19.67 11.88 -0.63
N ALA A 147 20.29 13.03 -0.92
CA ALA A 147 19.76 14.34 -0.57
C ALA A 147 18.41 14.60 -1.25
N PHE A 148 17.63 15.56 -0.74
CA PHE A 148 16.34 15.95 -1.32
C PHE A 148 16.48 16.25 -2.83
N ASN A 149 15.59 15.69 -3.66
CA ASN A 149 15.64 15.74 -5.14
C ASN A 149 16.88 15.14 -5.82
N SER A 150 17.67 14.34 -5.10
CA SER A 150 18.70 13.49 -5.71
C SER A 150 18.31 12.03 -5.58
N PHE A 151 18.57 11.25 -6.62
CA PHE A 151 18.25 9.84 -6.66
C PHE A 151 19.28 9.13 -7.55
N PRO A 152 19.52 7.83 -7.33
CA PRO A 152 20.41 7.08 -8.19
C PRO A 152 19.79 6.94 -9.57
N PHE A 153 20.56 7.22 -10.60
CA PHE A 153 20.18 6.98 -11.99
C PHE A 153 21.30 6.22 -12.70
N GLU A 154 20.90 5.48 -13.73
CA GLU A 154 21.78 4.78 -14.64
C GLU A 154 21.63 5.41 -16.02
N THR A 155 22.76 5.72 -16.64
CA THR A 155 22.81 6.26 -18.00
C THR A 155 22.82 5.11 -18.99
N PHE A 156 21.85 5.10 -19.88
CA PHE A 156 21.77 4.16 -21.00
C PHE A 156 22.13 4.90 -22.28
N THR A 157 23.15 4.42 -22.98
CA THR A 157 23.59 4.96 -24.26
C THR A 157 23.36 3.93 -25.35
N VAL A 158 22.69 4.35 -26.42
CA VAL A 158 22.42 3.52 -27.60
C VAL A 158 23.00 4.21 -28.81
N THR A 159 23.92 3.54 -29.50
CA THR A 159 24.40 3.96 -30.82
C THR A 159 23.61 3.21 -31.88
N ILE A 160 23.03 3.94 -32.83
CA ILE A 160 22.23 3.35 -33.89
C ILE A 160 23.13 3.09 -35.11
N PRO A 161 23.29 1.83 -35.56
CA PRO A 161 24.14 1.50 -36.69
C PRO A 161 23.79 2.28 -37.98
N GLY A 162 24.81 2.79 -38.67
CA GLY A 162 24.77 3.66 -39.85
C GLY A 162 23.98 3.24 -41.09
N ASN A 163 23.46 2.02 -41.15
CA ASN A 163 22.83 1.49 -42.37
C ASN A 163 21.29 1.62 -42.38
N MET A 164 20.71 2.53 -41.58
CA MET A 164 19.27 2.55 -41.32
C MET A 164 18.51 3.78 -41.86
N CYS A 165 19.16 4.69 -42.60
CA CYS A 165 18.50 5.84 -43.21
C CYS A 165 19.03 6.08 -44.63
N ALA A 166 18.22 5.78 -45.66
CA ALA A 166 18.60 6.09 -47.05
C ALA A 166 18.20 7.52 -47.48
N SER A 167 17.24 8.14 -46.79
CA SER A 167 16.87 9.55 -46.94
C SER A 167 15.86 9.89 -45.86
N CYS A 168 15.69 11.18 -45.52
CA CYS A 168 14.67 11.66 -44.58
C CYS A 168 13.23 11.54 -45.14
N GLY A 169 12.94 10.47 -45.88
CA GLY A 169 11.71 10.29 -46.66
C GLY A 169 10.95 8.98 -46.40
N ASP A 170 11.60 7.87 -46.06
CA ASP A 170 10.91 6.57 -45.91
C ASP A 170 11.41 5.76 -44.70
N ASP A 171 10.44 5.41 -43.84
CA ASP A 171 10.40 4.40 -42.78
C ASP A 171 11.63 4.23 -41.87
N ILE A 172 11.64 5.02 -40.79
CA ILE A 172 12.42 4.75 -39.58
C ILE A 172 12.08 3.34 -39.08
N ASN A 173 13.07 2.46 -38.94
CA ASN A 173 12.89 1.17 -38.24
C ASN A 173 12.87 1.40 -36.72
N CYS A 174 11.88 2.17 -36.28
CA CYS A 174 11.62 2.58 -34.91
C CYS A 174 11.60 1.39 -33.93
N SER A 175 11.14 0.23 -34.39
CA SER A 175 11.18 -1.03 -33.64
C SER A 175 12.60 -1.46 -33.27
N GLN A 176 13.56 -1.33 -34.17
CA GLN A 176 14.96 -1.70 -33.90
C GLN A 176 15.61 -0.79 -32.86
N ILE A 177 15.23 0.49 -32.82
CA ILE A 177 15.69 1.45 -31.81
C ILE A 177 15.15 1.05 -30.44
N VAL A 178 13.84 0.79 -30.36
CA VAL A 178 13.19 0.31 -29.14
C VAL A 178 13.82 -1.00 -28.68
N ASP A 179 14.08 -1.95 -29.58
CA ASP A 179 14.72 -3.22 -29.25
C ASP A 179 16.17 -3.04 -28.77
N ALA A 180 16.93 -2.13 -29.37
CA ALA A 180 18.29 -1.82 -28.95
C ALA A 180 18.33 -1.17 -27.56
N VAL A 181 17.43 -0.22 -27.29
CA VAL A 181 17.24 0.39 -25.96
C VAL A 181 16.89 -0.69 -24.95
N ILE A 182 15.87 -1.51 -25.22
CA ILE A 182 15.43 -2.59 -24.33
C ILE A 182 16.57 -3.58 -24.07
N LYS A 183 17.38 -3.92 -25.08
CA LYS A 183 18.53 -4.82 -24.93
C LYS A 183 19.59 -4.25 -23.99
N GLN A 184 19.89 -2.95 -24.07
CA GLN A 184 20.83 -2.29 -23.15
C GLN A 184 20.29 -2.23 -21.71
N MET A 185 18.97 -2.10 -21.55
CA MET A 185 18.34 -1.98 -20.24
C MET A 185 18.05 -3.30 -19.54
N LYS A 186 18.00 -4.41 -20.29
CA LYS A 186 17.88 -5.75 -19.72
C LYS A 186 19.10 -6.05 -18.84
N PRO A 187 18.95 -6.81 -17.74
CA PRO A 187 20.07 -7.18 -16.88
C PRO A 187 21.14 -7.87 -17.72
N GLN A 188 22.29 -7.22 -17.91
CA GLN A 188 23.45 -7.81 -18.56
C GLN A 188 23.87 -9.02 -17.72
N THR A 189 23.69 -10.23 -18.24
CA THR A 189 24.20 -11.48 -17.65
C THR A 189 25.71 -11.56 -17.87
N ASP A 190 26.45 -10.53 -17.49
CA ASP A 190 27.89 -10.52 -17.69
C ASP A 190 28.55 -11.23 -16.51
N ALA A 191 28.55 -12.56 -16.59
CA ALA A 191 29.21 -13.48 -15.65
C ALA A 191 30.74 -13.28 -15.58
N SER A 192 31.29 -12.37 -16.40
CA SER A 192 32.73 -12.14 -16.56
C SER A 192 33.33 -11.21 -15.51
N ARG A 193 32.60 -10.17 -15.03
CA ARG A 193 33.15 -9.15 -14.11
C ARG A 193 33.09 -9.48 -12.61
N LEU A 194 32.32 -10.49 -12.21
CA LEU A 194 32.12 -10.84 -10.78
C LEU A 194 32.85 -12.10 -10.31
N LYS A 195 33.75 -12.68 -11.13
CA LYS A 195 34.45 -13.95 -10.80
C LYS A 195 35.32 -13.89 -9.53
N ASN A 196 35.70 -12.69 -9.06
CA ASN A 196 36.61 -12.52 -7.93
C ASN A 196 35.93 -12.22 -6.59
N LEU A 197 34.59 -12.03 -6.55
CA LEU A 197 33.87 -11.84 -5.29
C LEU A 197 33.26 -13.18 -4.83
N LYS A 198 34.04 -13.93 -4.05
CA LYS A 198 33.58 -15.15 -3.38
C LYS A 198 32.43 -14.83 -2.43
N ARG A 199 31.33 -15.58 -2.56
CA ARG A 199 30.06 -15.56 -1.79
C ARG A 199 29.15 -14.34 -2.03
N GLY A 200 28.29 -14.43 -3.05
CA GLY A 200 27.03 -13.66 -3.10
C GLY A 200 26.60 -13.16 -4.48
N ALA A 201 27.51 -12.99 -5.43
CA ALA A 201 27.24 -12.19 -6.64
C ALA A 201 26.97 -13.01 -7.92
N ARG A 202 26.19 -14.10 -7.84
CA ARG A 202 25.78 -14.88 -9.04
C ARG A 202 24.37 -14.60 -9.53
N ASN A 203 23.59 -13.78 -8.82
CA ASN A 203 22.29 -13.37 -9.34
C ASN A 203 22.48 -12.11 -10.20
N PRO A 204 21.95 -12.07 -11.44
CA PRO A 204 21.87 -10.81 -12.17
C PRO A 204 21.20 -9.78 -11.26
N LEU A 205 21.73 -8.56 -11.23
CA LEU A 205 21.14 -7.46 -10.46
C LEU A 205 19.68 -7.31 -10.91
N LYS A 206 18.74 -7.78 -10.07
CA LYS A 206 17.31 -7.71 -10.36
C LYS A 206 16.94 -6.22 -10.40
N LYS A 207 16.60 -5.71 -11.58
CA LYS A 207 16.13 -4.33 -11.74
C LYS A 207 14.76 -4.18 -11.06
N ASP A 208 14.55 -3.03 -10.43
CA ASP A 208 13.32 -2.67 -9.70
C ASP A 208 12.15 -2.24 -10.62
N PHE A 209 12.29 -2.48 -11.93
CA PHE A 209 11.32 -2.17 -12.96
C PHE A 209 11.37 -3.25 -14.06
N ASP A 210 10.31 -3.29 -14.87
CA ASP A 210 10.24 -4.05 -16.12
C ASP A 210 10.07 -3.08 -17.29
N ILE A 211 10.54 -3.50 -18.47
CA ILE A 211 10.48 -2.68 -19.69
C ILE A 211 9.97 -3.52 -20.84
N VAL A 212 9.03 -2.94 -21.58
CA VAL A 212 8.39 -3.59 -22.71
C VAL A 212 8.26 -2.66 -23.91
N PRO A 213 8.36 -3.17 -25.15
CA PRO A 213 8.06 -2.38 -26.34
C PRO A 213 6.57 -2.02 -26.37
N LEU A 214 6.24 -0.87 -26.98
CA LEU A 214 4.85 -0.46 -27.21
C LEU A 214 4.40 -0.80 -28.64
N TYR A 215 3.20 -1.35 -28.73
CA TYR A 215 2.42 -1.63 -29.93
C TYR A 215 1.08 -0.90 -29.85
N SER A 216 0.41 -0.78 -31.00
CA SER A 216 -0.85 -0.04 -31.15
C SER A 216 -2.04 -0.62 -30.37
N SER A 217 -1.94 -1.86 -29.88
CA SER A 217 -2.96 -2.48 -29.04
C SER A 217 -2.42 -2.83 -27.66
N SER A 218 -3.01 -2.23 -26.62
CA SER A 218 -2.76 -2.51 -25.21
C SER A 218 -4.04 -3.03 -24.57
N TYR A 219 -4.01 -4.26 -24.09
CA TYR A 219 -5.09 -4.96 -23.41
C TYR A 219 -4.80 -5.01 -21.91
N SER A 220 -5.77 -4.65 -21.08
CA SER A 220 -5.66 -4.71 -19.62
C SER A 220 -6.75 -5.62 -19.05
N PHE A 221 -6.35 -6.65 -18.31
CA PHE A 221 -7.26 -7.56 -17.60
C PHE A 221 -7.19 -7.31 -16.10
N ALA A 222 -8.34 -7.02 -15.48
CA ALA A 222 -8.44 -6.90 -14.03
C ALA A 222 -8.56 -8.29 -13.40
N LEU A 223 -7.59 -8.65 -12.56
CA LEU A 223 -7.55 -9.91 -11.84
C LEU A 223 -8.00 -9.68 -10.39
N ASN A 224 -9.13 -10.26 -10.01
CA ASN A 224 -9.64 -10.14 -8.64
C ASN A 224 -8.96 -11.16 -7.72
N MET A 225 -8.71 -10.74 -6.49
CA MET A 225 -8.28 -11.66 -5.43
C MET A 225 -9.40 -12.64 -5.10
N SER A 226 -9.08 -13.93 -4.94
CA SER A 226 -10.08 -14.99 -4.76
C SER A 226 -10.85 -14.91 -3.43
N ASN A 227 -10.26 -14.27 -2.39
CA ASN A 227 -10.84 -14.14 -1.05
C ASN A 227 -10.87 -12.68 -0.57
N SER A 228 -11.54 -11.79 -1.29
CA SER A 228 -11.64 -10.36 -0.94
C SER A 228 -12.25 -10.08 0.45
N ASN A 229 -13.01 -11.03 1.03
CA ASN A 229 -13.76 -10.85 2.27
C ASN A 229 -13.01 -11.24 3.55
N SER A 230 -11.95 -12.06 3.43
CA SER A 230 -11.11 -12.46 4.55
C SER A 230 -9.67 -12.25 4.13
N CYS A 231 -9.08 -11.11 4.53
CA CYS A 231 -7.69 -10.73 4.24
C CYS A 231 -6.62 -11.66 4.87
N SER A 232 -6.93 -12.95 5.06
CA SER A 232 -6.03 -13.98 5.58
C SER A 232 -5.18 -14.65 4.50
N THR A 233 -5.62 -14.68 3.23
CA THR A 233 -4.88 -15.28 2.09
C THR A 233 -4.93 -14.37 0.87
N CYS A 234 -3.98 -13.44 0.80
CA CYS A 234 -3.88 -12.42 -0.25
C CYS A 234 -2.74 -12.71 -1.23
N ASP A 235 -2.61 -13.98 -1.56
CA ASP A 235 -1.58 -14.60 -2.37
C ASP A 235 -2.17 -15.35 -3.58
N GLN A 236 -3.48 -15.23 -3.81
CA GLN A 236 -4.21 -15.95 -4.84
C GLN A 236 -5.25 -15.07 -5.53
N VAL A 237 -5.40 -15.28 -6.84
CA VAL A 237 -6.48 -14.72 -7.67
C VAL A 237 -7.42 -15.82 -8.12
N GLU A 238 -8.54 -15.43 -8.73
CA GLU A 238 -9.47 -16.35 -9.40
C GLU A 238 -8.72 -17.29 -10.37
N ALA A 239 -9.10 -18.57 -10.42
CA ALA A 239 -8.45 -19.56 -11.28
C ALA A 239 -8.42 -19.14 -12.76
N LEU A 240 -7.24 -19.10 -13.36
CA LEU A 240 -7.02 -18.79 -14.78
C LEU A 240 -6.76 -20.06 -15.59
N LYS A 241 -7.57 -20.31 -16.63
CA LYS A 241 -7.54 -21.56 -17.41
C LYS A 241 -6.91 -21.39 -18.80
N ALA A 242 -7.31 -20.36 -19.55
CA ALA A 242 -6.81 -20.16 -20.91
C ALA A 242 -6.98 -18.71 -21.38
N ILE A 243 -6.32 -18.33 -22.46
CA ILE A 243 -6.52 -17.06 -23.18
C ILE A 243 -6.53 -17.31 -24.70
N SER A 244 -7.30 -16.52 -25.44
CA SER A 244 -7.24 -16.52 -26.91
C SER A 244 -6.27 -15.46 -27.41
N ILE A 245 -5.28 -15.86 -28.22
CA ILE A 245 -4.30 -14.98 -28.87
C ILE A 245 -4.27 -15.34 -30.35
N ASP A 246 -4.51 -14.36 -31.21
CA ASP A 246 -4.53 -14.55 -32.68
C ASP A 246 -5.48 -15.69 -33.13
N GLY A 247 -6.64 -15.78 -32.50
CA GLY A 247 -7.62 -16.85 -32.74
C GLY A 247 -7.26 -18.22 -32.17
N ASN A 248 -6.04 -18.40 -31.65
CA ASN A 248 -5.59 -19.65 -31.02
C ASN A 248 -5.82 -19.62 -29.51
N THR A 249 -6.33 -20.73 -28.96
CA THR A 249 -6.51 -20.87 -27.50
C THR A 249 -5.22 -21.39 -26.86
N VAL A 250 -4.64 -20.58 -25.98
CA VAL A 250 -3.50 -20.93 -25.14
C VAL A 250 -4.03 -21.41 -23.79
N THR A 251 -4.02 -22.71 -23.56
CA THR A 251 -4.37 -23.30 -22.26
C THR A 251 -3.19 -23.23 -21.31
N PHE A 252 -3.40 -22.71 -20.11
CA PHE A 252 -2.33 -22.54 -19.13
C PHE A 252 -1.99 -23.87 -18.44
N VAL A 253 -0.76 -24.33 -18.62
CA VAL A 253 -0.20 -25.45 -17.86
C VAL A 253 0.07 -24.98 -16.44
N ASN A 254 -0.43 -25.71 -15.44
CA ASN A 254 -0.39 -25.32 -14.03
C ASN A 254 -0.96 -23.91 -13.77
N GLY A 255 -1.96 -23.51 -14.55
CA GLY A 255 -2.59 -22.19 -14.45
C GLY A 255 -3.34 -21.95 -13.14
N PHE A 256 -3.76 -23.01 -12.44
CA PHE A 256 -4.45 -22.94 -11.16
C PHE A 256 -4.39 -24.27 -10.40
N THR A 257 -4.68 -24.24 -9.10
CA THR A 257 -4.89 -25.44 -8.28
C THR A 257 -6.21 -25.31 -7.53
N GLY A 258 -7.10 -26.30 -7.70
CA GLY A 258 -8.46 -26.21 -7.15
C GLY A 258 -9.25 -25.08 -7.81
N THR A 259 -9.54 -24.03 -7.04
CA THR A 259 -10.37 -22.88 -7.48
C THR A 259 -9.58 -21.57 -7.60
N ALA A 260 -8.26 -21.59 -7.43
CA ALA A 260 -7.45 -20.37 -7.39
C ALA A 260 -6.10 -20.50 -8.10
N THR A 261 -5.58 -19.37 -8.57
CA THR A 261 -4.24 -19.23 -9.14
C THR A 261 -3.36 -18.47 -8.14
N SER A 262 -2.27 -19.09 -7.66
CA SER A 262 -1.32 -18.42 -6.76
C SER A 262 -0.44 -17.38 -7.49
N LEU A 263 0.17 -16.45 -6.76
CA LEU A 263 1.10 -15.47 -7.34
C LEU A 263 2.25 -16.14 -8.13
N GLY A 264 2.79 -17.27 -7.64
CA GLY A 264 3.82 -18.02 -8.37
C GLY A 264 3.29 -18.67 -9.65
N GLN A 265 2.03 -19.11 -9.65
CA GLN A 265 1.37 -19.60 -10.88
C GLN A 265 1.09 -18.46 -11.86
N LEU A 266 0.79 -17.25 -11.39
CA LEU A 266 0.63 -16.08 -12.26
C LEU A 266 1.90 -15.74 -13.04
N GLU A 267 3.08 -15.83 -12.42
CA GLU A 267 4.35 -15.64 -13.14
C GLU A 267 4.50 -16.68 -14.26
N SER A 268 4.11 -17.94 -14.03
CA SER A 268 4.06 -18.98 -15.06
C SER A 268 3.06 -18.67 -16.18
N VAL A 269 1.86 -18.18 -15.83
CA VAL A 269 0.84 -17.75 -16.81
C VAL A 269 1.38 -16.63 -17.69
N VAL A 270 2.00 -15.60 -17.11
CA VAL A 270 2.62 -14.50 -17.85
C VAL A 270 3.71 -15.01 -18.81
N ASN A 271 4.54 -15.95 -18.39
CA ASN A 271 5.56 -16.55 -19.24
C ASN A 271 4.96 -17.34 -20.41
N GLN A 272 3.87 -18.07 -20.19
CA GLN A 272 3.17 -18.80 -21.26
C GLN A 272 2.53 -17.86 -22.27
N ILE A 273 1.98 -16.73 -21.82
CA ILE A 273 1.46 -15.68 -22.71
C ILE A 273 2.59 -15.06 -23.52
N ASN A 274 3.69 -14.66 -22.88
CA ASN A 274 4.87 -14.14 -23.58
C ASN A 274 5.43 -15.13 -24.63
N THR A 275 5.42 -16.43 -24.31
CA THR A 275 5.81 -17.49 -25.25
C THR A 275 4.85 -17.56 -26.44
N ALA A 276 3.54 -17.50 -26.21
CA ALA A 276 2.53 -17.52 -27.28
C ALA A 276 2.58 -16.27 -28.17
N LEU A 277 2.95 -15.11 -27.60
CA LEU A 277 3.17 -13.88 -28.37
C LEU A 277 4.39 -13.96 -29.29
N ASN A 278 5.36 -14.85 -29.01
CA ASN A 278 6.52 -15.16 -29.84
C ASN A 278 7.25 -13.91 -30.39
N GLY A 279 7.50 -12.92 -29.51
CA GLY A 279 8.18 -11.67 -29.86
C GLY A 279 7.33 -10.62 -30.59
N LYS A 280 6.05 -10.91 -30.88
CA LYS A 280 5.08 -9.95 -31.45
C LYS A 280 4.33 -9.15 -30.38
N GLY A 281 4.81 -9.19 -29.14
CA GLY A 281 4.12 -8.63 -27.99
C GLY A 281 4.82 -8.94 -26.68
N SER A 282 4.28 -8.37 -25.61
CA SER A 282 4.70 -8.65 -24.24
C SER A 282 3.51 -8.65 -23.30
N ALA A 283 3.62 -9.44 -22.24
CA ALA A 283 2.69 -9.49 -21.13
C ALA A 283 3.44 -9.25 -19.82
N VAL A 284 2.90 -8.38 -18.98
CA VAL A 284 3.47 -8.04 -17.67
C VAL A 284 2.36 -8.00 -16.63
N LEU A 285 2.66 -8.54 -15.45
CA LEU A 285 1.81 -8.40 -14.28
C LEU A 285 2.08 -7.03 -13.64
N VAL A 286 1.07 -6.17 -13.62
CA VAL A 286 1.09 -4.92 -12.87
C VAL A 286 0.51 -5.18 -11.49
N GLU A 287 1.41 -5.39 -10.54
CA GLU A 287 1.06 -5.53 -9.14
C GLU A 287 0.74 -4.15 -8.52
N LYS A 288 -0.17 -4.15 -7.55
CA LYS A 288 -0.46 -2.99 -6.71
C LYS A 288 0.26 -3.13 -5.38
N VAL A 289 0.50 -2.01 -4.71
CA VAL A 289 1.17 -2.00 -3.42
C VAL A 289 0.16 -2.14 -2.29
N GLY A 290 0.37 -3.10 -1.40
CA GLY A 290 -0.45 -3.33 -0.22
C GLY A 290 -0.90 -4.77 -0.05
N SER A 291 -1.49 -5.08 1.12
CA SER A 291 -2.10 -6.38 1.39
C SER A 291 -3.47 -6.46 0.70
N CYS A 292 -3.64 -7.45 -0.18
CA CYS A 292 -4.92 -7.83 -0.80
C CYS A 292 -5.44 -6.94 -1.93
N CYS A 293 -4.55 -6.47 -2.79
CA CYS A 293 -4.92 -5.61 -3.92
C CYS A 293 -5.14 -6.41 -5.20
N ASN A 294 -6.25 -6.13 -5.90
CA ASN A 294 -6.48 -6.65 -7.24
C ASN A 294 -5.31 -6.30 -8.16
N LEU A 295 -4.90 -7.26 -8.97
CA LEU A 295 -3.78 -7.16 -9.90
C LEU A 295 -4.30 -6.83 -11.30
N ALA A 296 -3.41 -6.38 -12.17
CA ALA A 296 -3.72 -6.25 -13.59
C ALA A 296 -2.72 -7.02 -14.43
N LEU A 297 -3.20 -7.73 -15.44
CA LEU A 297 -2.37 -8.29 -16.49
C LEU A 297 -2.44 -7.37 -17.70
N GLU A 298 -1.33 -6.72 -18.01
CA GLU A 298 -1.19 -5.86 -19.18
C GLU A 298 -0.54 -6.65 -20.31
N ILE A 299 -1.21 -6.73 -21.46
CA ILE A 299 -0.68 -7.33 -22.69
C ILE A 299 -0.60 -6.25 -23.74
N ASN A 300 0.59 -6.00 -24.28
CA ASN A 300 0.81 -5.05 -25.35
C ASN A 300 1.38 -5.78 -26.56
N THR A 301 0.66 -5.79 -27.68
CA THR A 301 0.97 -6.64 -28.84
C THR A 301 0.35 -6.08 -30.12
N CYS A 302 0.84 -6.52 -31.27
CA CYS A 302 0.18 -6.31 -32.57
C CYS A 302 -0.83 -7.42 -32.93
N LEU A 303 -0.97 -8.46 -32.11
CA LEU A 303 -1.92 -9.55 -32.33
C LEU A 303 -3.28 -9.25 -31.67
N PRO A 304 -4.40 -9.75 -32.22
CA PRO A 304 -5.68 -9.67 -31.53
C PRO A 304 -5.68 -10.58 -30.31
N VAL A 305 -6.12 -10.05 -29.16
CA VAL A 305 -6.21 -10.79 -27.90
C VAL A 305 -7.68 -10.84 -27.47
N GLY A 306 -8.18 -12.05 -27.21
CA GLY A 306 -9.53 -12.31 -26.74
C GLY A 306 -9.63 -12.37 -25.20
N ASN A 307 -10.73 -12.94 -24.71
CA ASN A 307 -10.97 -13.03 -23.28
C ASN A 307 -10.08 -14.08 -22.61
N ILE A 308 -9.84 -13.90 -21.30
CA ILE A 308 -9.28 -14.94 -20.45
C ILE A 308 -10.44 -15.81 -19.94
N THR A 309 -10.34 -17.12 -20.12
CA THR A 309 -11.27 -18.11 -19.57
C THR A 309 -10.81 -18.49 -18.15
N LYS A 310 -11.73 -18.43 -17.19
CA LYS A 310 -11.49 -18.84 -15.80
C LYS A 310 -11.67 -20.34 -15.60
N GLY A 311 -11.29 -20.85 -14.43
CA GLY A 311 -11.47 -22.25 -14.03
C GLY A 311 -12.92 -22.72 -14.06
N ASP A 312 -13.89 -21.83 -13.77
CA ASP A 312 -15.34 -22.08 -13.83
C ASP A 312 -15.94 -21.88 -15.25
N ASN A 313 -15.10 -21.60 -16.25
CA ASN A 313 -15.46 -21.24 -17.62
C ASN A 313 -16.18 -19.89 -17.80
N SER A 314 -16.28 -19.06 -16.75
CA SER A 314 -16.60 -17.64 -16.95
C SER A 314 -15.42 -16.92 -17.63
N THR A 315 -15.62 -15.69 -18.11
CA THR A 315 -14.58 -14.96 -18.86
C THR A 315 -14.27 -13.61 -18.26
N ILE A 316 -13.01 -13.18 -18.41
CA ILE A 316 -12.54 -11.83 -18.12
C ILE A 316 -12.28 -11.14 -19.46
N SER A 317 -13.02 -10.07 -19.73
CA SER A 317 -12.84 -9.27 -20.95
C SER A 317 -11.77 -8.19 -20.74
N PRO A 318 -10.88 -7.95 -21.71
CA PRO A 318 -9.89 -6.89 -21.60
C PRO A 318 -10.52 -5.51 -21.82
N THR A 319 -9.91 -4.49 -21.22
CA THR A 319 -10.04 -3.12 -21.72
C THR A 319 -8.95 -2.87 -22.76
N THR A 320 -9.32 -2.46 -23.96
CA THR A 320 -8.38 -2.21 -25.07
C THR A 320 -8.13 -0.72 -25.24
N THR A 321 -6.87 -0.33 -25.33
CA THR A 321 -6.43 1.06 -25.54
C THR A 321 -5.30 1.12 -26.56
N ASN A 322 -5.18 2.24 -27.28
CA ASN A 322 -4.03 2.52 -28.13
C ASN A 322 -3.09 3.53 -27.42
N PRO A 323 -1.82 3.17 -27.14
CA PRO A 323 -0.87 4.08 -26.49
C PRO A 323 -0.44 5.24 -27.42
N PHE A 324 -0.52 5.07 -28.74
CA PHE A 324 -0.08 6.05 -29.75
C PHE A 324 -1.19 7.07 -30.07
N THR A 325 -1.55 7.85 -29.06
CA THR A 325 -2.50 8.97 -29.19
C THR A 325 -1.76 10.26 -29.45
N ALA A 326 -2.37 11.20 -30.18
CA ALA A 326 -1.79 12.52 -30.41
C ALA A 326 -1.46 13.22 -29.08
N ILE A 327 -0.25 13.74 -28.96
CA ILE A 327 0.25 14.42 -27.77
C ILE A 327 0.42 15.89 -28.11
N THR A 328 -0.26 16.75 -27.37
CA THR A 328 -0.06 18.20 -27.44
C THR A 328 0.93 18.59 -26.36
N THR A 329 2.08 19.11 -26.78
CA THR A 329 3.06 19.68 -25.86
C THR A 329 2.70 21.13 -25.59
N GLU A 330 2.80 21.56 -24.32
CA GLU A 330 2.56 22.97 -23.99
C GLU A 330 3.63 23.86 -24.62
N ALA A 331 3.25 25.11 -24.91
CA ALA A 331 4.19 26.11 -25.38
C ALA A 331 5.26 26.35 -24.30
N ASP A 332 6.51 26.03 -24.61
CA ASP A 332 7.61 26.29 -23.69
C ASP A 332 8.03 27.76 -23.81
N SER A 333 7.56 28.57 -22.85
CA SER A 333 7.86 30.01 -22.79
C SER A 333 9.36 30.33 -22.68
N VAL A 334 10.20 29.34 -22.33
CA VAL A 334 11.65 29.51 -22.23
C VAL A 334 12.33 29.44 -23.61
N PHE A 335 11.70 28.80 -24.60
CA PHE A 335 12.25 28.62 -25.96
C PHE A 335 11.53 29.43 -27.06
N CYS A 336 10.63 30.34 -26.70
CA CYS A 336 9.88 31.18 -27.64
C CYS A 336 9.06 30.42 -28.69
N ASP A 337 8.66 29.16 -28.41
CA ASP A 337 7.71 28.44 -29.26
C ASP A 337 6.28 28.92 -28.96
N ALA A 338 5.79 29.85 -29.79
CA ALA A 338 4.51 30.56 -29.57
C ALA A 338 3.25 29.70 -29.72
N SER A 339 3.38 28.42 -30.08
CA SER A 339 2.26 27.49 -30.23
C SER A 339 2.70 26.09 -29.79
N GLY A 340 1.95 25.49 -28.86
CA GLY A 340 2.16 24.09 -28.49
C GLY A 340 2.18 23.19 -29.73
N THR A 341 3.17 22.29 -29.81
CA THR A 341 3.29 21.37 -30.96
C THR A 341 2.52 20.08 -30.66
N THR A 342 1.65 19.66 -31.58
CA THR A 342 0.99 18.36 -31.54
C THR A 342 1.77 17.38 -32.39
N PHE A 343 2.17 16.24 -31.82
CA PHE A 343 2.77 15.14 -32.57
C PHE A 343 2.11 13.81 -32.18
N THR A 344 2.02 12.88 -33.13
CA THR A 344 1.52 11.53 -32.86
C THR A 344 2.72 10.58 -32.87
N PRO A 345 3.07 9.97 -31.74
CA PRO A 345 4.18 9.03 -31.69
C PRO A 345 3.84 7.76 -32.47
N THR A 346 4.81 7.22 -33.20
CA THR A 346 4.67 5.96 -33.96
C THR A 346 5.32 4.78 -33.24
N CYS A 347 6.17 5.04 -32.25
CA CYS A 347 6.87 4.03 -31.47
C CYS A 347 7.23 4.51 -30.06
N GLY A 348 7.55 3.55 -29.20
CA GLY A 348 7.98 3.82 -27.84
C GLY A 348 8.15 2.53 -27.04
N PHE A 349 8.48 2.70 -25.77
CA PHE A 349 8.54 1.63 -24.79
C PHE A 349 7.90 2.06 -23.49
N ARG A 350 7.45 1.09 -22.70
CA ARG A 350 6.83 1.31 -21.39
C ARG A 350 7.74 0.79 -20.30
N ILE A 351 7.89 1.59 -19.25
CA ILE A 351 8.61 1.25 -18.03
C ILE A 351 7.58 1.08 -16.92
N ILE A 352 7.60 -0.08 -16.26
CA ILE A 352 6.66 -0.46 -15.20
C ILE A 352 7.47 -0.68 -13.92
N ALA A 353 7.21 0.09 -12.87
CA ALA A 353 7.88 -0.11 -11.59
C ALA A 353 7.37 -1.40 -10.93
N LYS A 354 8.28 -2.17 -10.33
CA LYS A 354 7.87 -3.35 -9.54
C LYS A 354 7.21 -2.89 -8.24
N ALA A 355 6.17 -3.59 -7.80
CA ALA A 355 5.55 -3.31 -6.52
C ALA A 355 6.53 -3.61 -5.37
N ILE A 356 6.43 -2.86 -4.28
CA ILE A 356 7.13 -3.19 -3.04
C ILE A 356 6.31 -4.28 -2.36
N LYS A 357 6.88 -5.48 -2.28
CA LYS A 357 6.29 -6.59 -1.55
C LYS A 357 6.68 -6.47 -0.07
N PHE A 358 5.70 -6.52 0.81
CA PHE A 358 5.90 -6.57 2.27
C PHE A 358 5.91 -8.02 2.77
N GLU A 359 6.39 -8.95 1.93
CA GLU A 359 6.45 -10.38 2.21
C GLU A 359 7.12 -10.61 3.57
N ASP A 360 6.38 -11.29 4.45
CA ASP A 360 6.74 -11.63 5.82
C ASP A 360 7.52 -10.52 6.53
N ALA A 361 6.88 -9.35 6.67
CA ALA A 361 7.34 -8.27 7.54
C ALA A 361 7.43 -8.80 8.98
N CYS A 362 8.55 -9.47 9.28
CA CYS A 362 9.16 -9.51 10.58
C CYS A 362 9.14 -8.06 11.04
N ILE A 363 8.38 -7.78 12.11
CA ILE A 363 8.13 -6.44 12.65
C ILE A 363 9.47 -5.72 12.94
N PHE A 364 10.57 -6.46 13.01
CA PHE A 364 11.95 -6.01 13.14
C PHE A 364 12.63 -5.58 11.83
N ASN A 365 11.95 -4.91 10.90
CA ASN A 365 12.69 -3.99 10.04
C ASN A 365 12.79 -2.65 10.79
N PRO A 366 13.93 -2.35 11.47
CA PRO A 366 14.07 -1.12 12.25
C PRO A 366 14.01 0.16 11.39
N ASN A 367 14.11 0.01 10.07
CA ASN A 367 13.88 1.07 9.08
C ASN A 367 12.83 0.59 8.08
N PRO A 368 11.54 0.54 8.46
CA PRO A 368 10.49 0.28 7.50
C PRO A 368 10.57 1.37 6.45
N ASN A 369 10.47 0.95 5.19
CA ASN A 369 10.60 1.83 4.06
C ASN A 369 9.57 2.99 4.22
N PRO A 370 10.00 4.24 4.47
CA PRO A 370 9.07 5.34 4.72
C PRO A 370 8.27 5.72 3.46
N PHE A 371 8.70 5.22 2.30
CA PHE A 371 8.02 5.38 1.03
C PHE A 371 7.64 4.00 0.49
N PRO A 372 6.43 3.50 0.81
CA PRO A 372 5.92 2.21 0.37
C PRO A 372 5.53 2.22 -1.13
N MET A 373 6.35 2.82 -1.98
CA MET A 373 6.15 2.88 -3.43
C MET A 373 7.49 3.11 -4.12
N ARG A 374 7.54 2.80 -5.42
CA ARG A 374 8.64 3.15 -6.32
C ARG A 374 8.15 4.18 -7.32
N ARG A 375 8.94 5.23 -7.56
CA ARG A 375 8.72 6.20 -8.64
C ARG A 375 9.84 6.09 -9.66
N ILE A 376 9.48 6.21 -10.93
CA ILE A 376 10.40 6.20 -12.05
C ILE A 376 10.76 7.63 -12.40
N HIS A 377 12.00 7.88 -12.78
CA HIS A 377 12.47 9.15 -13.31
C HIS A 377 13.19 8.90 -14.63
N VAL A 378 12.76 9.56 -15.70
CA VAL A 378 13.39 9.47 -17.03
C VAL A 378 13.71 10.87 -17.50
N PHE A 379 14.96 11.13 -17.87
CA PHE A 379 15.41 12.44 -18.34
C PHE A 379 16.63 12.31 -19.25
N GLY A 380 16.92 13.35 -20.03
CA GLY A 380 18.09 13.39 -20.91
C GLY A 380 19.41 13.33 -20.15
N SER A 381 20.43 12.75 -20.80
CA SER A 381 21.80 12.84 -20.30
C SER A 381 22.47 14.13 -20.80
N THR A 382 23.35 14.70 -19.98
CA THR A 382 24.21 15.82 -20.37
C THR A 382 25.48 15.36 -21.11
N GLU A 383 25.77 14.06 -21.14
CA GLU A 383 27.03 13.51 -21.66
C GLU A 383 27.00 13.20 -23.17
N ALA A 384 25.83 13.09 -23.78
CA ALA A 384 25.65 12.95 -25.23
C ALA A 384 24.56 13.91 -25.70
N GLY A 385 24.84 14.66 -26.77
CA GLY A 385 23.89 15.59 -27.36
C GLY A 385 22.62 14.88 -27.82
N ASN A 386 21.48 15.55 -27.65
CA ASN A 386 20.11 15.18 -28.03
C ASN A 386 19.43 14.08 -27.19
N PHE A 387 18.30 14.46 -26.57
CA PHE A 387 17.32 13.56 -25.94
C PHE A 387 16.04 13.55 -26.79
N PRO A 388 15.90 12.62 -27.77
CA PRO A 388 14.76 12.60 -28.70
C PRO A 388 13.55 11.88 -28.09
N PHE A 389 13.42 11.83 -26.77
CA PHE A 389 12.37 11.07 -26.11
C PHE A 389 11.35 12.00 -25.44
N TYR A 390 10.08 11.66 -25.57
CA TYR A 390 8.99 12.27 -24.83
C TYR A 390 8.47 11.29 -23.78
N VAL A 391 8.42 11.72 -22.53
CA VAL A 391 7.96 10.88 -21.40
C VAL A 391 6.54 11.27 -21.05
N LYS A 392 5.63 10.28 -21.07
CA LYS A 392 4.23 10.43 -20.67
C LYS A 392 3.94 9.56 -19.45
N ASP A 393 3.33 10.15 -18.43
CA ASP A 393 2.81 9.39 -17.29
C ASP A 393 1.54 8.64 -17.69
N LYS A 394 1.61 7.31 -17.72
CA LYS A 394 0.42 6.47 -17.91
C LYS A 394 -0.30 6.25 -16.59
N GLN A 395 0.45 5.98 -15.53
CA GLN A 395 -0.06 5.79 -14.18
C GLN A 395 0.94 6.33 -13.18
N ASN A 396 0.50 7.28 -12.36
CA ASN A 396 1.33 7.80 -11.28
C ASN A 396 1.32 6.86 -10.08
N ALA A 397 2.48 6.70 -9.45
CA ALA A 397 2.56 5.98 -8.17
C ALA A 397 1.68 6.65 -7.10
N SER A 398 0.90 5.84 -6.38
CA SER A 398 0.05 6.31 -5.29
C SER A 398 0.35 5.58 -3.98
N TRP A 399 0.11 6.26 -2.87
CA TRP A 399 0.40 5.71 -1.55
C TRP A 399 -0.68 4.71 -1.14
N PRO A 400 -0.30 3.50 -0.70
CA PRO A 400 -1.24 2.63 0.00
C PRO A 400 -1.64 3.23 1.35
N ARG A 401 -2.89 3.02 1.76
CA ARG A 401 -3.45 3.47 3.05
C ARG A 401 -3.95 2.28 3.85
N GLY A 402 -3.96 2.41 5.18
CA GLY A 402 -4.51 1.40 6.07
C GLY A 402 -3.70 0.10 6.14
N LEU A 403 -2.44 0.08 5.71
CA LEU A 403 -1.60 -1.12 5.76
C LEU A 403 -1.30 -1.55 7.20
N GLY A 404 -1.47 -2.83 7.52
CA GLY A 404 -1.16 -3.39 8.84
C GLY A 404 0.29 -3.22 9.24
N VAL A 405 1.24 -3.39 8.31
CA VAL A 405 2.67 -3.16 8.58
C VAL A 405 2.97 -1.72 9.04
N TYR A 406 2.26 -0.74 8.49
CA TYR A 406 2.39 0.66 8.93
C TYR A 406 1.78 0.84 10.31
N TRP A 407 0.59 0.30 10.55
CA TRP A 407 -0.07 0.40 11.84
C TRP A 407 0.67 -0.36 12.95
N ALA A 408 1.30 -1.49 12.65
CA ALA A 408 2.12 -2.25 13.60
C ALA A 408 3.37 -1.45 14.01
N LEU A 409 3.97 -0.70 13.09
CA LEU A 409 5.04 0.24 13.42
C LEU A 409 4.54 1.41 14.28
N GLU A 410 3.38 1.97 13.95
CA GLU A 410 2.80 3.06 14.74
C GLU A 410 2.40 2.59 16.14
N ASP A 411 1.92 1.35 16.28
CA ASP A 411 1.61 0.71 17.56
C ASP A 411 2.91 0.44 18.35
N TYR A 412 3.94 -0.08 17.68
CA TYR A 412 5.28 -0.17 18.24
C TYR A 412 5.83 1.19 18.67
N LYS A 413 5.44 2.32 18.05
CA LYS A 413 5.87 3.66 18.46
C LYS A 413 4.92 4.33 19.46
N SER A 414 3.78 3.71 19.77
CA SER A 414 2.76 4.26 20.65
C SER A 414 3.21 4.31 22.13
N ASP A 415 2.56 5.17 22.91
CA ASP A 415 2.89 5.33 24.33
C ASP A 415 2.54 4.06 25.13
N ASN A 416 3.46 3.63 25.98
CA ASN A 416 3.37 2.45 26.86
C ASN A 416 2.76 2.77 28.24
N GLY A 417 2.00 3.86 28.36
CA GLY A 417 1.40 4.30 29.63
C GLY A 417 -0.11 4.10 29.64
N GLY A 418 -0.64 3.54 30.75
CA GLY A 418 -2.07 3.34 31.00
C GLY A 418 -2.50 1.87 31.00
N SER A 419 -3.75 1.63 31.40
CA SER A 419 -4.34 0.28 31.49
C SER A 419 -4.20 -0.52 30.18
N GLY A 420 -3.78 -1.79 30.29
CA GLY A 420 -3.63 -2.74 29.17
C GLY A 420 -2.41 -2.49 28.28
N ARG A 421 -1.45 -1.67 28.73
CA ARG A 421 -0.25 -1.28 27.99
C ARG A 421 1.02 -1.37 28.83
N GLU A 422 1.00 -2.25 29.82
CA GLU A 422 2.10 -2.41 30.78
C GLU A 422 3.25 -3.20 30.13
N HIS A 423 3.98 -2.54 29.23
CA HIS A 423 5.16 -3.09 28.58
C HIS A 423 6.32 -2.09 28.64
N ASN A 424 7.54 -2.60 28.47
CA ASN A 424 8.73 -1.78 28.43
C ASN A 424 8.67 -0.80 27.25
N GLY A 425 9.24 0.40 27.43
CA GLY A 425 9.40 1.38 26.34
C GLY A 425 10.54 1.04 25.38
N TYR A 426 11.26 -0.04 25.67
CA TYR A 426 12.44 -0.54 24.96
C TYR A 426 12.32 -2.06 24.74
N ASN A 427 13.20 -2.61 23.90
CA ASN A 427 13.40 -4.05 23.78
C ASN A 427 14.70 -4.42 24.52
N SER A 428 14.62 -5.40 25.40
CA SER A 428 15.77 -6.05 26.01
C SER A 428 16.63 -6.72 24.95
N LYS A 429 17.96 -6.74 25.17
CA LYS A 429 18.93 -7.38 24.28
C LYS A 429 19.23 -8.85 24.66
N TYR A 430 18.60 -9.36 25.72
CA TYR A 430 18.97 -10.62 26.37
C TYR A 430 17.77 -11.52 26.70
N GLY A 431 16.71 -11.50 25.89
CA GLY A 431 15.62 -12.47 26.07
C GLY A 431 16.04 -13.89 25.66
N GLU A 432 15.14 -14.84 25.90
CA GLU A 432 15.39 -16.27 25.65
C GLU A 432 15.75 -16.51 24.17
N LEU A 433 16.83 -17.27 23.92
CA LEU A 433 17.36 -17.54 22.57
C LEU A 433 17.76 -16.28 21.75
N GLY A 434 17.99 -15.14 22.41
CA GLY A 434 18.32 -13.87 21.74
C GLY A 434 17.10 -13.17 21.14
N LEU A 435 15.89 -13.64 21.47
CA LEU A 435 14.64 -12.95 21.18
C LEU A 435 14.41 -11.79 22.18
N PRO A 436 13.51 -10.85 21.86
CA PRO A 436 13.03 -9.88 22.84
C PRO A 436 12.40 -10.58 24.05
N GLY A 437 12.52 -10.00 25.25
CA GLY A 437 11.87 -10.52 26.45
C GLY A 437 10.35 -10.33 26.42
N ASP A 438 9.61 -11.11 27.20
CA ASP A 438 8.13 -11.17 27.14
C ASP A 438 7.45 -9.80 27.32
N ASN A 439 7.97 -8.96 28.21
CA ASN A 439 7.45 -7.61 28.48
C ASN A 439 8.03 -6.53 27.55
N ASP A 440 8.76 -6.90 26.50
CA ASP A 440 9.33 -5.94 25.56
C ASP A 440 8.26 -5.32 24.66
N ARG A 441 8.54 -4.11 24.20
CA ARG A 441 7.63 -3.31 23.39
C ARG A 441 7.12 -4.03 22.15
N VAL A 442 7.96 -4.85 21.52
CA VAL A 442 7.61 -5.57 20.31
C VAL A 442 6.59 -6.69 20.52
N ASN A 443 6.57 -7.30 21.70
CA ASN A 443 5.60 -8.35 22.04
C ASN A 443 4.24 -7.76 22.43
N ALA A 444 4.17 -6.46 22.70
CA ALA A 444 2.94 -5.76 23.04
C ALA A 444 2.12 -5.27 21.83
N ILE A 445 2.62 -5.45 20.60
CA ILE A 445 1.94 -4.99 19.38
C ILE A 445 0.67 -5.83 19.14
N ALA A 446 -0.48 -5.16 19.09
CA ALA A 446 -1.76 -5.84 18.84
C ALA A 446 -2.14 -5.88 17.36
N VAL A 447 -1.47 -5.09 16.51
CA VAL A 447 -1.76 -5.00 15.08
C VAL A 447 -1.18 -6.20 14.33
N ASN A 448 -1.99 -6.84 13.49
CA ASN A 448 -1.52 -7.86 12.55
C ASN A 448 -0.95 -7.19 11.28
N PRO A 449 0.36 -7.34 10.99
CA PRO A 449 0.98 -6.69 9.84
C PRO A 449 0.45 -7.17 8.48
N LYS A 450 -0.21 -8.35 8.42
CA LYS A 450 -0.76 -8.94 7.20
C LYS A 450 -2.16 -8.42 6.84
N GLN A 451 -2.82 -7.72 7.76
CA GLN A 451 -4.18 -7.23 7.57
C GLN A 451 -4.19 -5.76 7.13
N SER A 452 -5.24 -5.37 6.40
CA SER A 452 -5.53 -3.95 6.14
C SER A 452 -6.62 -3.48 7.11
N TYR A 453 -6.50 -2.24 7.60
CA TYR A 453 -7.39 -1.67 8.62
C TYR A 453 -8.07 -0.40 8.11
N VAL A 454 -9.36 -0.26 8.45
CA VAL A 454 -10.00 1.06 8.53
C VAL A 454 -9.56 1.69 9.84
N SER A 455 -9.10 2.93 9.78
CA SER A 455 -8.70 3.68 10.98
C SER A 455 -9.69 4.79 11.29
N VAL A 456 -10.07 4.90 12.55
CA VAL A 456 -10.90 5.99 13.08
C VAL A 456 -10.07 6.74 14.11
N ALA A 457 -9.57 7.92 13.73
CA ALA A 457 -8.77 8.79 14.57
C ALA A 457 -9.66 9.82 15.28
N ILE A 458 -9.76 9.74 16.60
CA ILE A 458 -10.44 10.68 17.47
C ILE A 458 -9.37 11.59 18.10
N GLU A 459 -9.33 12.84 17.69
CA GLU A 459 -8.46 13.86 18.28
C GLU A 459 -9.17 14.52 19.46
N GLN A 460 -8.56 14.44 20.63
CA GLN A 460 -9.17 14.94 21.85
C GLN A 460 -8.18 15.64 22.76
N ALA A 461 -8.71 16.54 23.57
CA ALA A 461 -8.03 17.21 24.64
C ALA A 461 -8.46 16.61 25.98
N THR A 462 -7.51 16.32 26.87
CA THR A 462 -7.83 16.09 28.28
C THR A 462 -7.76 17.43 29.03
N PRO A 463 -8.85 17.84 29.70
CA PRO A 463 -8.80 18.99 30.58
C PRO A 463 -7.85 18.66 31.74
N ASN A 464 -6.81 19.45 31.92
CA ASN A 464 -5.96 19.39 33.10
C ASN A 464 -6.28 20.62 33.96
N VAL A 465 -6.68 20.39 35.21
CA VAL A 465 -6.70 21.45 36.22
C VAL A 465 -5.36 21.35 36.93
N PRO A 466 -4.38 22.23 36.65
CA PRO A 466 -3.15 22.22 37.43
C PRO A 466 -3.51 22.42 38.92
N ALA A 467 -2.87 21.64 39.80
CA ALA A 467 -3.03 21.77 41.24
C ALA A 467 -2.48 23.11 41.79
N GLU A 468 -1.84 23.92 40.93
CA GLU A 468 -1.16 25.14 41.28
C GLU A 468 -1.64 26.29 40.39
N HIS A 469 -1.77 27.48 40.98
CA HIS A 469 -2.24 28.73 40.38
C HIS A 469 -1.32 29.29 39.27
N ILE A 470 -1.03 28.50 38.24
CA ILE A 470 -0.31 28.95 37.05
C ILE A 470 -1.38 29.23 35.99
N GLY A 471 -1.48 30.50 35.56
CA GLY A 471 -2.54 31.05 34.71
C GLY A 471 -2.67 30.51 33.27
N TYR A 472 -2.17 29.31 32.99
CA TYR A 472 -2.35 28.63 31.72
C TYR A 472 -2.85 27.20 31.94
N MET A 473 -4.06 26.89 31.48
CA MET A 473 -4.53 25.51 31.39
C MET A 473 -3.65 24.75 30.39
N ASN A 474 -2.77 23.87 30.88
CA ASN A 474 -2.01 22.96 30.04
C ASN A 474 -2.94 21.85 29.53
N ILE A 475 -3.66 22.13 28.44
CA ILE A 475 -4.49 21.12 27.77
C ILE A 475 -3.59 20.11 27.08
N LEU A 476 -3.60 18.87 27.58
CA LEU A 476 -2.92 17.76 26.93
C LEU A 476 -3.75 17.29 25.74
N ASN A 477 -3.14 17.29 24.56
CA ASN A 477 -3.79 16.83 23.33
C ASN A 477 -3.21 15.48 22.93
N GLY A 478 -4.08 14.58 22.51
CA GLY A 478 -3.70 13.28 21.98
C GLY A 478 -4.73 12.73 21.02
N THR A 479 -4.40 11.58 20.45
CA THR A 479 -5.22 10.91 19.45
C THR A 479 -5.50 9.49 19.89
N THR A 480 -6.77 9.11 19.91
CA THR A 480 -7.17 7.70 20.00
C THR A 480 -7.42 7.19 18.59
N VAL A 481 -6.77 6.11 18.18
CA VAL A 481 -6.98 5.49 16.87
C VAL A 481 -7.62 4.13 17.08
N LEU A 482 -8.82 3.95 16.55
CA LEU A 482 -9.49 2.65 16.48
C LEU A 482 -9.14 2.01 15.14
N LEU A 483 -8.54 0.82 15.17
CA LEU A 483 -8.21 0.04 14.00
C LEU A 483 -9.19 -1.12 13.88
N ILE A 484 -9.90 -1.16 12.75
CA ILE A 484 -10.93 -2.15 12.47
C ILE A 484 -10.49 -2.93 11.23
N PRO A 485 -10.31 -4.26 11.28
CA PRO A 485 -9.94 -5.04 10.11
C PRO A 485 -10.91 -4.80 8.96
N ASN A 486 -10.42 -4.73 7.72
CA ASN A 486 -11.26 -4.33 6.59
C ASN A 486 -12.49 -5.24 6.36
N GLY A 487 -12.37 -6.54 6.65
CA GLY A 487 -13.46 -7.50 6.53
C GLY A 487 -14.47 -7.49 7.69
N ASP A 488 -14.25 -6.70 8.74
CA ASP A 488 -15.05 -6.68 9.96
C ASP A 488 -16.29 -5.77 9.81
N SER A 489 -17.28 -6.22 9.05
CA SER A 489 -18.47 -5.43 8.73
C SER A 489 -19.38 -5.15 9.93
N THR A 490 -19.44 -6.09 10.89
CA THR A 490 -20.28 -5.96 12.09
C THR A 490 -19.74 -4.86 13.00
N THR A 491 -18.43 -4.86 13.28
CA THR A 491 -17.82 -3.86 14.16
C THR A 491 -17.79 -2.49 13.50
N LYS A 492 -17.53 -2.41 12.18
CA LYS A 492 -17.64 -1.16 11.41
C LYS A 492 -19.02 -0.53 11.55
N SER A 493 -20.08 -1.30 11.28
CA SER A 493 -21.46 -0.81 11.34
C SER A 493 -21.86 -0.35 12.75
N ALA A 494 -21.47 -1.12 13.77
CA ALA A 494 -21.75 -0.80 15.17
C ALA A 494 -21.02 0.47 15.63
N LEU A 495 -19.73 0.60 15.30
CA LEU A 495 -18.95 1.80 15.64
C LEU A 495 -19.41 3.03 14.85
N GLN A 496 -19.73 2.89 13.57
CA GLN A 496 -20.28 4.00 12.76
C GLN A 496 -21.55 4.55 13.39
N THR A 497 -22.48 3.68 13.75
CA THR A 497 -23.75 4.07 14.36
C THR A 497 -23.50 4.77 15.70
N ALA A 498 -22.70 4.16 16.58
CA ALA A 498 -22.41 4.72 17.90
C ALA A 498 -21.70 6.09 17.81
N ILE A 499 -20.63 6.18 17.02
CA ILE A 499 -19.84 7.41 16.89
C ILE A 499 -20.67 8.52 16.26
N ASN A 500 -21.42 8.24 15.18
CA ASN A 500 -22.25 9.25 14.52
C ASN A 500 -23.36 9.76 15.44
N ASN A 501 -24.02 8.88 16.22
CA ASN A 501 -24.99 9.30 17.23
C ASN A 501 -24.38 10.29 18.23
N TYR A 502 -23.15 10.04 18.67
CA TYR A 502 -22.48 10.91 19.63
C TYR A 502 -21.99 12.23 19.00
N ILE A 503 -21.23 12.20 17.91
CA ILE A 503 -20.52 13.39 17.41
C ILE A 503 -21.44 14.39 16.72
N THR A 504 -22.57 13.94 16.19
CA THR A 504 -23.59 14.79 15.55
C THR A 504 -24.59 15.38 16.56
N SER A 505 -24.57 14.89 17.81
CA SER A 505 -25.41 15.40 18.89
C SER A 505 -24.85 16.67 19.56
N GLY A 506 -25.75 17.50 20.12
CA GLY A 506 -25.43 18.72 20.89
C GLY A 506 -25.44 20.02 20.06
N GLU A 507 -25.70 21.18 20.68
CA GLU A 507 -25.93 22.45 19.97
C GLU A 507 -24.66 23.24 19.59
N ASN A 508 -23.56 23.10 20.35
CA ASN A 508 -22.38 23.99 20.23
C ASN A 508 -21.07 23.32 19.78
N ALA A 509 -21.09 22.05 19.34
CA ALA A 509 -19.89 21.34 18.90
C ALA A 509 -20.20 20.13 17.98
N LYS A 510 -21.16 20.24 17.07
CA LYS A 510 -21.47 19.17 16.12
C LYS A 510 -20.29 18.96 15.18
N LEU A 511 -19.87 17.71 15.04
CA LEU A 511 -18.93 17.30 14.01
C LEU A 511 -19.71 16.64 12.86
N PRO A 512 -19.19 16.69 11.62
CA PRO A 512 -19.81 15.98 10.51
C PRO A 512 -19.86 14.48 10.79
N SER A 513 -20.92 13.83 10.31
CA SER A 513 -21.01 12.37 10.31
C SER A 513 -19.85 11.77 9.52
N VAL A 514 -19.38 10.61 9.97
CA VAL A 514 -18.29 9.85 9.33
C VAL A 514 -18.79 8.53 8.77
N THR A 515 -18.12 8.03 7.74
CA THR A 515 -18.39 6.72 7.13
C THR A 515 -17.21 5.78 7.39
N ILE A 516 -17.46 4.66 8.07
CA ILE A 516 -16.50 3.65 8.53
C ILE A 516 -16.64 2.35 7.75
#